data_AF-A0A4R3A960-F1
#
_entry.id   AF-A0A4R3A960-F1
#
_cell.length_a   1.000
_cell.length_b   1.000
_cell.length_c   1.000
_cell.angle_alpha   90.00
_cell.angle_beta   90.00
_cell.angle_gamma   90.00
#
_symmetry.space_group_name_H-M   'P 1'
#
loop_
_entity.id
_entity.type
_entity.pdbx_description
1 polymer ?
#
loop_
_entity_poly.entity_id
_entity_poly.type
_entity_poly.pdbx_seq_one_letter_code
_entity_poly.pdbx_strand_id
1 'polypeptide(L)'
;MKIVKSSFKGPYAEILVQTGLHGSSELVSFGPFGPMLHEVLKDPIVANVDLAIEEISKQCGAADVEVRAAILHHLTANDNPL
;
A
#
# COMPACT_ATOMS: atom_id res chain seq x y z
N MET A 1 -9.26 -7.68 4.61
CA MET A 1 -8.14 -7.32 3.73
C MET A 1 -6.81 -7.34 4.50
N LYS A 2 -5.68 -7.53 3.82
CA LYS A 2 -4.32 -7.39 4.38
C LYS A 2 -3.35 -6.84 3.33
N ILE A 3 -2.49 -5.89 3.69
CA ILE A 3 -1.35 -5.51 2.83
C ILE A 3 -0.19 -6.48 3.10
N VAL A 4 0.32 -7.07 2.03
CA VAL A 4 1.38 -8.09 2.09
C VAL A 4 2.74 -7.46 1.85
N LYS A 5 2.81 -6.54 0.89
CA LYS A 5 4.05 -5.87 0.51
C LYS A 5 3.72 -4.54 -0.14
N SER A 6 4.61 -3.57 0.04
CA SER A 6 4.61 -2.30 -0.68
C SER A 6 6.03 -1.99 -1.13
N SER A 7 6.18 -1.49 -2.34
CA SER A 7 7.49 -1.12 -2.89
C SER A 7 7.36 -0.16 -4.04
N PHE A 8 8.40 0.63 -4.28
CA PHE A 8 8.53 1.40 -5.51
C PHE A 8 9.12 0.56 -6.64
N LYS A 9 8.63 0.77 -7.87
CA LYS A 9 9.14 0.19 -9.11
C LYS A 9 9.31 1.31 -10.14
N GLY A 10 10.53 1.86 -10.18
CA GLY A 10 10.79 3.08 -10.94
C GLY A 10 9.94 4.24 -10.42
N PRO A 11 9.17 4.94 -11.27
CA PRO A 11 8.32 6.06 -10.86
C PRO A 11 6.95 5.62 -10.29
N TYR A 12 6.68 4.31 -10.16
CA TYR A 12 5.39 3.81 -9.69
C TYR A 12 5.49 3.20 -8.30
N ALA A 13 4.42 3.32 -7.53
CA ALA A 13 4.17 2.53 -6.34
C ALA A 13 3.46 1.22 -6.73
N GLU A 14 3.88 0.11 -6.12
CA GLU A 14 3.22 -1.19 -6.20
C GLU A 14 2.89 -1.67 -4.77
N ILE A 15 1.63 -1.98 -4.50
CA ILE A 15 1.13 -2.52 -3.23
C ILE A 15 0.43 -3.85 -3.52
N LEU A 16 0.92 -4.92 -2.93
CA LEU A 16 0.28 -6.23 -2.97
C LEU A 16 -0.72 -6.35 -1.82
N VAL A 17 -2.00 -6.48 -2.16
CA VAL A 17 -3.12 -6.54 -1.23
C VAL A 17 -3.79 -7.91 -1.31
N GLN A 18 -4.04 -8.54 -0.17
CA GLN A 18 -4.78 -9.79 -0.07
C GLN A 18 -6.25 -9.50 0.28
N THR A 19 -7.16 -9.84 -0.62
CA THR A 19 -8.61 -9.65 -0.51
C THR A 19 -9.32 -10.97 -0.17
N GLY A 20 -10.30 -10.90 0.74
CA GLY A 20 -11.13 -12.05 1.14
C GLY A 20 -10.48 -13.15 2.01
N LEU A 21 -11.28 -14.16 2.39
CA LEU A 21 -10.88 -15.32 3.22
C LEU A 21 -10.07 -16.37 2.45
N HIS A 22 -10.19 -16.40 1.11
CA HIS A 22 -9.51 -17.37 0.24
C HIS A 22 -8.13 -16.92 -0.26
N GLY A 23 -7.71 -15.71 0.11
CA GLY A 23 -6.36 -15.23 -0.13
C GLY A 23 -6.04 -14.78 -1.55
N SER A 24 -7.05 -14.33 -2.31
CA SER A 24 -6.79 -13.66 -3.59
C SER A 24 -5.87 -12.47 -3.35
N SER A 25 -4.84 -12.34 -4.17
CA SER A 25 -3.89 -11.24 -4.07
C SER A 25 -4.02 -10.36 -5.30
N GLU A 26 -4.17 -9.07 -5.07
CA GLU A 26 -4.32 -8.03 -6.07
C GLU A 26 -3.14 -7.08 -5.99
N LEU A 27 -2.55 -6.77 -7.14
CA LEU A 27 -1.47 -5.79 -7.24
C LEU A 27 -2.08 -4.44 -7.56
N VAL A 28 -2.02 -3.53 -6.60
CA VAL A 28 -2.43 -2.13 -6.74
C VAL A 28 -1.22 -1.32 -7.16
N SER A 29 -1.29 -0.70 -8.33
CA SER A 29 -0.20 0.14 -8.85
C SER A 29 -0.66 1.56 -9.11
N PHE A 30 0.12 2.55 -8.69
CA PHE A 30 -0.23 3.97 -8.82
C PHE A 30 0.99 4.89 -8.95
N GLY A 31 0.79 6.04 -9.58
CA GLY A 31 1.86 6.99 -9.93
C GLY A 31 1.51 7.80 -11.19
N PRO A 32 2.48 8.54 -11.76
CA PRO A 32 3.88 8.59 -11.34
C PRO A 32 4.04 9.36 -10.02
N PHE A 33 4.83 8.79 -9.11
CA PHE A 33 5.49 9.55 -8.06
C PHE A 33 6.65 10.28 -8.74
N GLY A 34 6.80 11.58 -8.48
CA GLY A 34 7.87 12.42 -9.07
C GLY A 34 9.27 11.80 -8.85
N PRO A 35 10.35 12.38 -9.42
CA PRO A 35 11.69 11.81 -9.27
C PRO A 35 11.93 11.50 -7.79
N MET A 36 12.00 10.21 -7.45
CA MET A 36 12.15 9.74 -6.08
C MET A 36 13.41 10.42 -5.57
N LEU A 37 13.25 11.50 -4.80
CA LEU A 37 14.35 12.16 -4.13
C LEU A 37 14.88 11.10 -3.18
N HIS A 38 15.98 10.51 -3.63
CA HIS A 38 16.63 9.35 -3.08
C HIS A 38 16.70 9.49 -1.55
N GLU A 39 16.36 8.40 -0.86
CA GLU A 39 16.80 8.00 0.50
C GLU A 39 15.82 8.08 1.68
N VAL A 40 14.72 8.84 1.67
CA VAL A 40 13.91 8.98 2.91
C VAL A 40 12.66 8.09 2.96
N LEU A 41 11.98 7.85 1.83
CA LEU A 41 10.72 7.09 1.82
C LEU A 41 10.94 5.64 1.37
N LYS A 42 10.90 4.71 2.32
CA LYS A 42 11.04 3.26 2.06
C LYS A 42 9.73 2.60 1.61
N ASP A 43 8.58 3.19 1.94
CA ASP A 43 7.27 2.61 1.70
C ASP A 43 6.37 3.61 0.94
N PRO A 44 5.82 3.24 -0.24
CA PRO A 44 4.90 4.10 -0.99
C PRO A 44 3.63 4.47 -0.21
N ILE A 45 3.19 3.65 0.74
CA ILE A 45 2.05 3.95 1.61
C ILE A 45 2.37 5.17 2.47
N VAL A 46 3.58 5.24 3.04
CA VAL A 46 4.02 6.38 3.86
C VAL A 46 4.24 7.62 3.00
N ALA A 47 4.67 7.44 1.75
CA ALA A 47 4.91 8.54 0.83
C ALA A 47 3.64 9.34 0.50
N ASN A 48 2.48 8.66 0.38
CA ASN A 48 1.18 9.30 0.23
C ASN A 48 0.05 8.37 0.67
N VAL A 49 -0.31 8.46 1.95
CA VAL A 49 -1.32 7.58 2.58
C VAL A 49 -2.70 7.76 1.95
N ASP A 50 -3.11 9.00 1.68
CA ASP A 50 -4.44 9.28 1.13
C ASP A 50 -4.59 8.71 -0.28
N LEU A 51 -3.56 8.87 -1.13
CA LEU A 51 -3.56 8.28 -2.47
C LEU A 51 -3.51 6.75 -2.43
N ALA A 52 -2.75 6.17 -1.49
CA ALA A 52 -2.75 4.72 -1.29
C ALA A 52 -4.13 4.20 -0.88
N ILE A 53 -4.85 4.92 0.01
CA ILE A 53 -6.22 4.57 0.39
C ILE A 53 -7.15 4.60 -0.82
N GLU A 54 -7.12 5.70 -1.59
CA GLU A 54 -7.96 5.87 -2.77
C GLU A 54 -7.74 4.76 -3.79
N GLU A 55 -6.48 4.46 -4.12
CA GLU A 55 -6.15 3.49 -5.17
C GLU A 55 -6.42 2.04 -4.73
N ILE A 56 -6.17 1.69 -3.47
CA ILE A 56 -6.55 0.37 -2.95
C ILE A 56 -8.07 0.23 -2.90
N SER A 57 -8.79 1.24 -2.39
CA SER A 57 -10.26 1.26 -2.32
C SER A 57 -10.88 1.03 -3.70
N LYS A 58 -10.40 1.77 -4.68
CA LYS A 58 -10.85 1.72 -6.07
C LYS A 58 -10.51 0.40 -6.77
N GLN A 59 -9.26 -0.08 -6.67
CA GLN A 59 -8.81 -1.25 -7.42
C GLN A 59 -9.28 -2.57 -6.78
N CYS A 60 -9.37 -2.62 -5.45
CA CYS A 60 -9.81 -3.80 -4.72
C CYS A 60 -11.32 -3.81 -4.37
N GLY A 61 -12.06 -2.76 -4.73
CA GLY A 61 -13.49 -2.64 -4.41
C GLY A 61 -13.79 -2.69 -2.91
N ALA A 62 -12.86 -2.19 -2.09
CA ALA A 62 -12.93 -2.27 -0.63
C ALA A 62 -13.41 -0.95 -0.02
N ALA A 63 -14.06 -1.01 1.14
CA ALA A 63 -14.46 0.21 1.83
C ALA A 63 -13.25 0.93 2.43
N ASP A 64 -13.22 2.27 2.38
CA ASP A 64 -12.12 3.08 2.93
C ASP A 64 -11.76 2.73 4.38
N VAL A 65 -12.74 2.39 5.21
CA VAL A 65 -12.52 1.96 6.60
C VAL A 65 -11.73 0.65 6.69
N GLU A 66 -11.98 -0.30 5.79
CA GLU A 66 -11.23 -1.55 5.72
C GLU A 66 -9.80 -1.31 5.23
N VAL A 67 -9.64 -0.45 4.21
CA VAL A 67 -8.34 -0.07 3.67
C VAL A 67 -7.48 0.65 4.72
N ARG A 68 -8.05 1.62 5.43
CA ARG A 68 -7.38 2.34 6.54
C ARG A 68 -6.94 1.38 7.64
N ALA A 69 -7.77 0.41 8.01
CA ALA A 69 -7.41 -0.61 9.00
C ALA A 69 -6.25 -1.49 8.51
N ALA A 70 -6.26 -1.89 7.22
CA ALA A 70 -5.19 -2.70 6.63
C ALA A 70 -3.86 -1.94 6.54
N ILE A 71 -3.89 -0.65 6.19
CA ILE A 71 -2.71 0.23 6.19
C ILE A 71 -2.15 0.37 7.61
N LEU A 72 -2.99 0.67 8.60
CA LEU A 72 -2.56 0.81 9.98
C LEU A 72 -1.86 -0.45 10.48
N HIS A 73 -2.45 -1.63 10.21
CA HIS A 73 -1.86 -2.92 10.57
C HIS A 73 -0.51 -3.18 9.87
N HIS A 74 -0.37 -2.80 8.60
CA HIS A 74 0.89 -2.94 7.85
C HIS A 74 2.00 -2.05 8.40
N LEU A 75 1.67 -0.80 8.72
CA LEU A 75 2.64 0.15 9.26
C LEU A 75 3.10 -0.26 10.67
N THR A 76 2.19 -0.70 11.53
CA THR A 76 2.55 -1.17 12.89
C THR A 76 3.31 -2.50 12.89
N ALA A 77 3.10 -3.35 11.89
CA ALA A 77 3.86 -4.59 11.72
C ALA A 77 5.32 -4.33 11.26
N ASN A 78 5.55 -3.26 10.49
CA ASN A 78 6.89 -2.88 9.99
C ASN A 78 7.69 -2.01 10.98
N ASP A 79 7.04 -1.36 11.95
CA ASP A 79 7.69 -0.58 13.03
C ASP A 79 8.26 -1.44 14.18
N ASN A 80 8.24 -2.77 14.06
CA ASN A 80 8.80 -3.69 15.05
C ASN A 80 10.04 -4.42 14.49
N PRO A 81 11.23 -3.80 14.49
CA PRO A 81 12.48 -4.50 14.24
C PRO A 81 12.86 -5.24 15.52
N LEU A 82 12.64 -6.56 15.54
CA LEU A 82 13.39 -7.44 16.45
C LEU A 82 14.88 -7.40 16.12
#